data_AF-A0A7L4R101-F1
#
_entry.id   AF-A0A7L4R101-F1
#
_cell.length_a   1.000
_cell.length_b   1.000
_cell.length_c   1.000
_cell.angle_alpha   90.00
_cell.angle_beta   90.00
_cell.angle_gamma   90.00
#
_symmetry.space_group_name_H-M   'P 1'
#
loop_
_entity.id
_entity.type
_entity.pdbx_description
1 polymer ?
#
loop_
_entity_poly.entity_id
_entity_poly.type
_entity_poly.pdbx_seq_one_letter_code
_entity_poly.pdbx_strand_id
1 'polypeptide(L)'
;MELIVLAIWLMLPAYLPNPFAAVFGGGRPIDGGKTMSDGRRILGDGKTFRGFFGGLICGTLAGLLQMRLIETYPVILGAQLPTFGTGGLNSSIVVFALAFGSLFGDMFMSFFKRRMGLKRGAPLPVVDQLDFVLGALLFAYLASPYWFSEQFTFKIILIILIITPLLHLVTNIIGYFIGVKKEPW
;
A
#
# COMPACT_ATOMS: atom_id res chain seq x y z
N MET A 1 -15.77 -16.52 2.91
CA MET A 1 -16.09 -15.08 2.79
C MET A 1 -15.37 -14.27 3.85
N GLU A 2 -15.41 -14.69 5.13
CA GLU A 2 -14.76 -13.98 6.25
C GLU A 2 -13.28 -13.64 6.03
N LEU A 3 -12.46 -14.59 5.61
CA LEU A 3 -11.03 -14.35 5.43
C LEU A 3 -10.72 -13.27 4.37
N ILE A 4 -11.58 -13.11 3.36
CA ILE A 4 -11.44 -12.05 2.35
C ILE A 4 -11.75 -10.69 2.98
N VAL A 5 -12.80 -10.62 3.80
CA VAL A 5 -13.17 -9.40 4.55
C VAL A 5 -12.03 -8.99 5.48
N LEU A 6 -11.46 -9.94 6.23
CA LEU A 6 -10.33 -9.70 7.12
C LEU A 6 -9.09 -9.21 6.37
N ALA A 7 -8.74 -9.86 5.26
CA ALA A 7 -7.61 -9.47 4.43
C ALA A 7 -7.77 -8.05 3.86
N ILE A 8 -8.96 -7.70 3.36
CA ILE A 8 -9.26 -6.35 2.88
C ILE A 8 -9.20 -5.35 4.04
N TRP A 9 -9.79 -5.67 5.19
CA TRP A 9 -9.81 -4.80 6.36
C TRP A 9 -8.39 -4.49 6.86
N LEU A 10 -7.56 -5.52 7.08
CA LEU A 10 -6.19 -5.36 7.57
C LEU A 10 -5.30 -4.57 6.60
N MET A 11 -5.51 -4.74 5.29
CA MET A 11 -4.69 -4.10 4.25
C MET A 11 -5.22 -2.73 3.80
N LEU A 12 -6.42 -2.30 4.19
CA LEU A 12 -7.00 -1.05 3.74
C LEU A 12 -6.10 0.19 3.99
N PRO A 13 -5.42 0.34 5.15
CA PRO A 13 -4.47 1.44 5.37
C PRO A 13 -3.26 1.42 4.43
N ALA A 14 -2.95 0.25 3.85
CA ALA A 14 -1.86 0.04 2.90
C ALA A 14 -2.32 0.05 1.42
N TYR A 15 -3.59 -0.21 1.12
CA TYR A 15 -4.15 -0.15 -0.24
C TYR A 15 -4.42 1.28 -0.71
N LEU A 16 -4.75 2.18 0.20
CA LEU A 16 -5.12 3.57 -0.13
C LEU A 16 -3.94 4.52 -0.43
N PRO A 17 -2.75 4.41 0.22
CA PRO A 17 -1.66 5.36 0.02
C PRO A 17 -1.22 5.52 -1.43
N ASN A 18 -1.04 4.44 -2.19
CA ASN A 18 -0.56 4.50 -3.57
C ASN A 18 -1.52 5.25 -4.51
N PRO A 19 -2.83 4.92 -4.56
CA PRO A 19 -3.82 5.73 -5.29
C PRO A 19 -3.84 7.20 -4.87
N PHE A 20 -3.83 7.50 -3.58
CA PHE A 20 -3.81 8.89 -3.11
C PHE A 20 -2.50 9.60 -3.45
N ALA A 21 -1.36 8.91 -3.43
CA ALA A 21 -0.08 9.46 -3.86
C ALA A 21 -0.08 9.80 -5.36
N ALA A 22 -0.81 9.06 -6.18
CA ALA A 22 -1.02 9.39 -7.59
C ALA A 22 -1.91 10.65 -7.75
N VAL A 23 -2.98 10.76 -6.97
CA VAL A 23 -3.91 11.91 -6.99
C VAL A 23 -3.24 13.19 -6.51
N PHE A 24 -2.56 13.15 -5.36
CA PHE A 24 -1.85 14.29 -4.77
C PHE A 24 -0.42 14.48 -5.31
N GLY A 25 -0.01 13.63 -6.24
CA GLY A 25 1.34 13.57 -6.78
C GLY A 25 1.76 14.79 -7.60
N GLY A 26 2.91 14.66 -8.27
CA GLY A 26 3.52 15.75 -9.02
C GLY A 26 4.34 16.70 -8.14
N GLY A 27 4.83 17.78 -8.75
CA GLY A 27 5.80 18.69 -8.12
C GLY A 27 7.20 18.09 -8.02
N ARG A 28 7.94 18.44 -6.95
CA ARG A 28 9.34 18.06 -6.77
C ARG A 28 9.52 16.54 -6.55
N PRO A 29 10.30 15.85 -7.39
CA PRO A 29 10.68 14.46 -7.16
C PRO A 29 11.48 14.29 -5.86
N ILE A 30 11.28 13.17 -5.17
CA ILE A 30 11.98 12.83 -3.92
C ILE A 30 13.50 12.72 -4.15
N ASP A 31 13.90 12.14 -5.28
CA ASP A 31 15.32 12.04 -5.64
C ASP A 31 15.92 13.37 -6.12
N GLY A 32 15.12 14.43 -6.26
CA GLY A 32 15.57 15.74 -6.73
C GLY A 32 16.18 15.74 -8.12
N GLY A 33 15.89 14.75 -8.96
CA GLY A 33 16.51 14.61 -10.29
C GLY A 33 17.87 13.90 -10.28
N LYS A 34 18.38 13.48 -9.12
CA LYS A 34 19.70 12.87 -8.99
C LYS A 34 19.79 11.51 -9.69
N THR A 35 20.96 11.24 -10.24
CA THR A 35 21.36 9.96 -10.84
C THR A 35 22.40 9.26 -9.97
N MET A 36 22.51 7.94 -10.11
CA MET A 36 23.59 7.15 -9.50
C MET A 36 24.77 7.00 -10.49
N SER A 37 25.84 6.32 -10.05
CA SER A 37 27.02 6.02 -10.86
C SER A 37 26.72 5.23 -12.15
N ASP A 38 25.57 4.54 -12.20
CA ASP A 38 25.07 3.85 -13.40
C ASP A 38 24.42 4.80 -14.43
N GLY A 39 24.42 6.11 -14.17
CA GLY A 39 23.81 7.13 -15.04
C GLY A 39 22.28 7.18 -14.97
N ARG A 40 21.64 6.35 -14.14
CA ARG A 40 20.18 6.25 -14.05
C ARG A 40 19.66 6.98 -12.82
N ARG A 41 18.42 7.47 -12.89
CA ARG A 41 17.73 8.12 -11.76
C ARG A 41 17.72 7.23 -10.52
N ILE A 42 17.73 7.82 -9.33
CA ILE A 42 17.62 7.04 -8.08
C ILE A 42 16.23 6.40 -7.99
N LEU A 43 15.16 7.19 -8.18
CA LEU A 43 13.77 6.72 -8.16
C LEU A 43 13.05 7.02 -9.49
N GLY A 44 13.14 8.27 -9.95
CA GLY A 44 12.40 8.82 -11.08
C GLY A 44 11.26 9.75 -10.67
N ASP A 45 10.75 10.51 -11.65
CA ASP A 45 9.81 11.63 -11.44
C ASP A 45 8.43 11.24 -10.90
N GLY A 46 8.13 9.94 -10.81
CA GLY A 46 6.87 9.44 -10.28
C GLY A 46 6.79 9.44 -8.76
N LYS A 47 7.93 9.55 -8.06
CA LYS A 47 7.99 9.55 -6.59
C LYS A 47 8.21 10.97 -6.12
N THR A 48 7.16 11.66 -5.68
CA THR A 48 7.20 13.07 -5.28
C THR A 48 6.86 13.23 -3.80
N PHE A 49 7.37 14.30 -3.17
CA PHE A 49 7.09 14.57 -1.76
C PHE A 49 5.59 14.77 -1.51
N ARG A 50 4.90 15.48 -2.41
CA ARG A 50 3.45 15.72 -2.31
C ARG A 50 2.66 14.42 -2.35
N GLY A 51 3.00 13.54 -3.29
CA GLY A 51 2.37 12.22 -3.39
C GLY A 51 2.63 11.38 -2.14
N PHE A 52 3.89 11.34 -1.68
CA PHE A 52 4.25 10.58 -0.49
C PHE A 52 3.48 11.03 0.76
N PHE A 53 3.51 12.32 1.10
CA PHE A 53 2.82 12.81 2.29
C PHE A 53 1.30 12.75 2.14
N GLY A 54 0.75 13.05 0.96
CA GLY A 54 -0.68 12.91 0.70
C GLY A 54 -1.18 11.47 0.87
N GLY A 55 -0.48 10.51 0.27
CA GLY A 55 -0.77 9.08 0.44
C GLY A 55 -0.65 8.61 1.88
N LEU A 56 0.41 9.03 2.57
CA LEU A 56 0.68 8.65 3.96
C LEU A 56 -0.41 9.14 4.91
N ILE A 57 -0.80 10.42 4.77
CA ILE A 57 -1.88 11.02 5.56
C ILE A 57 -3.19 10.30 5.29
N CYS A 58 -3.56 10.10 4.02
CA CYS A 58 -4.82 9.44 3.67
C CYS A 58 -4.89 7.99 4.17
N GLY A 59 -3.83 7.20 4.01
CA GLY A 59 -3.79 5.82 4.53
C GLY A 59 -3.85 5.76 6.05
N THR A 60 -3.13 6.67 6.72
CA THR A 60 -3.16 6.74 8.20
C THR A 60 -4.55 7.13 8.69
N LEU A 61 -5.17 8.15 8.11
CA LEU A 61 -6.53 8.57 8.46
C LEU A 61 -7.55 7.46 8.20
N ALA A 62 -7.39 6.67 7.12
CA ALA A 62 -8.26 5.54 6.85
C ALA A 62 -8.18 4.48 7.95
N GLY A 63 -6.98 4.10 8.41
CA GLY A 63 -6.86 3.14 9.51
C GLY A 63 -7.36 3.69 10.85
N LEU A 64 -7.17 4.99 11.12
CA LEU A 64 -7.76 5.63 12.30
C LEU A 64 -9.29 5.63 12.23
N LEU A 65 -9.87 5.83 11.05
CA LEU A 65 -11.31 5.70 10.83
C LEU A 65 -11.78 4.26 11.04
N GLN A 66 -11.03 3.26 10.55
CA GLN A 66 -11.34 1.85 10.81
C GLN A 66 -11.38 1.52 12.31
N MET A 67 -10.45 2.08 13.09
CA MET A 67 -10.44 1.94 14.55
C MET A 67 -11.66 2.58 15.23
N ARG A 68 -12.32 3.57 14.61
CA ARG A 68 -13.59 4.11 15.11
C ARG A 68 -14.78 3.28 14.66
N LEU A 69 -14.75 2.82 13.41
CA LEU A 69 -15.84 2.03 12.84
C LEU A 69 -16.03 0.70 13.55
N ILE A 70 -14.95 0.04 13.99
CA ILE A 70 -15.02 -1.22 14.75
C ILE A 70 -15.75 -1.08 16.09
N GLU A 71 -15.72 0.10 16.73
CA GLU A 71 -16.47 0.37 17.97
C GLU A 71 -17.99 0.30 17.73
N THR A 72 -18.44 0.65 16.52
CA THR A 72 -19.85 0.64 16.13
C THR A 72 -20.25 -0.63 15.38
N TYR A 73 -19.37 -1.16 14.54
CA TYR A 73 -19.61 -2.29 13.65
C TYR A 73 -18.49 -3.32 13.79
N PRO A 74 -18.45 -4.07 14.91
CA PRO A 74 -17.38 -5.04 15.17
C PRO A 74 -17.43 -6.28 14.27
N VAL A 75 -18.55 -6.51 13.57
CA VAL A 75 -18.76 -7.65 12.67
C VAL A 75 -19.27 -7.15 11.33
N ILE A 76 -18.59 -7.54 10.25
CA ILE A 76 -19.02 -7.24 8.87
C ILE A 76 -19.05 -8.55 8.08
N LEU A 77 -20.19 -8.85 7.45
CA LEU A 77 -20.38 -10.06 6.62
C LEU A 77 -19.96 -11.36 7.34
N GLY A 78 -20.28 -11.46 8.64
CA GLY A 78 -19.94 -12.60 9.49
C GLY A 78 -18.51 -12.60 10.05
N ALA A 79 -17.62 -11.71 9.58
CA ALA A 79 -16.25 -11.62 10.07
C ALA A 79 -16.15 -10.68 11.28
N GLN A 80 -15.62 -11.17 12.40
CA GLN A 80 -15.22 -10.33 13.52
C GLN A 80 -13.98 -9.54 13.15
N LEU A 81 -14.10 -8.22 13.05
CA LEU A 81 -13.02 -7.36 12.60
C LEU A 81 -11.96 -7.24 13.69
N PRO A 82 -10.67 -7.34 13.35
CA PRO A 82 -9.59 -7.12 14.30
C PRO A 82 -9.28 -5.63 14.47
N THR A 83 -8.84 -5.27 15.66
CA THR A 83 -8.20 -3.98 15.91
C THR A 83 -6.79 -3.97 15.31
N PHE A 84 -6.17 -2.78 15.26
CA PHE A 84 -4.78 -2.62 14.87
C PHE A 84 -3.91 -2.56 16.13
N GLY A 85 -2.81 -3.32 16.16
CA GLY A 85 -1.88 -3.35 17.29
C GLY A 85 -2.49 -3.87 18.62
N THR A 86 -1.78 -3.61 19.71
CA THR A 86 -2.16 -4.05 21.07
C THR A 86 -2.98 -2.99 21.84
N GLY A 87 -3.45 -1.95 21.16
CA GLY A 87 -4.22 -0.85 21.75
C GLY A 87 -3.44 0.45 21.95
N GLY A 88 -4.18 1.54 22.20
CA GLY A 88 -3.62 2.87 22.48
C GLY A 88 -2.70 3.40 21.37
N LEU A 89 -1.52 3.88 21.76
CA LEU A 89 -0.53 4.43 20.82
C LEU A 89 -0.01 3.37 19.82
N ASN A 90 0.05 2.08 20.24
CA ASN A 90 0.53 1.01 19.36
C ASN A 90 -0.37 0.86 18.12
N SER A 91 -1.68 1.01 18.27
CA SER A 91 -2.63 0.95 17.15
C SER A 91 -2.36 2.02 16.10
N SER A 92 -2.13 3.26 16.52
CA SER A 92 -1.79 4.36 15.63
C SER A 92 -0.45 4.13 14.93
N ILE A 93 0.54 3.58 15.64
CA ILE A 93 1.85 3.23 15.07
C ILE A 93 1.69 2.15 14.00
N VAL A 94 0.90 1.10 14.24
CA VAL A 94 0.66 0.02 13.27
C VAL A 94 -0.03 0.54 12.01
N VAL A 95 -1.08 1.36 12.17
CA VAL A 95 -1.78 1.97 11.03
C VAL A 95 -0.84 2.86 10.21
N PHE A 96 -0.06 3.71 10.88
CA PHE A 96 0.97 4.52 10.22
C PHE A 96 2.01 3.65 9.52
N ALA A 97 2.47 2.57 10.15
CA ALA A 97 3.48 1.67 9.62
C ALA A 97 2.98 0.92 8.37
N LEU A 98 1.72 0.50 8.33
CA LEU A 98 1.09 -0.07 7.14
C LEU A 98 1.08 0.95 5.98
N ALA A 99 0.64 2.18 6.26
CA ALA A 99 0.57 3.23 5.25
C ALA A 99 1.96 3.63 4.73
N PHE A 100 2.90 3.90 5.65
CA PHE A 100 4.29 4.22 5.32
C PHE A 100 4.98 3.07 4.58
N GLY A 101 4.83 1.84 5.09
CA GLY A 101 5.42 0.65 4.52
C GLY A 101 4.99 0.42 3.08
N SER A 102 3.71 0.67 2.77
CA SER A 102 3.22 0.56 1.39
C SER A 102 3.93 1.51 0.42
N LEU A 103 4.03 2.80 0.77
CA LEU A 103 4.72 3.80 -0.04
C LEU A 103 6.22 3.52 -0.12
N PHE A 104 6.81 3.05 0.98
CA PHE A 104 8.21 2.67 1.03
C PHE A 104 8.48 1.48 0.09
N GLY A 105 7.64 0.44 0.12
CA GLY A 105 7.77 -0.73 -0.75
C GLY A 105 7.74 -0.36 -2.24
N ASP A 106 6.77 0.47 -2.63
CA ASP A 106 6.63 0.98 -4.00
C ASP A 106 7.82 1.90 -4.42
N MET A 107 8.33 2.73 -3.50
CA MET A 107 9.56 3.51 -3.73
C MET A 107 10.80 2.61 -3.87
N PHE A 108 10.93 1.61 -3.00
CA PHE A 108 12.01 0.64 -3.00
C PHE A 108 12.02 -0.12 -4.32
N MET A 109 10.87 -0.64 -4.78
CA MET A 109 10.80 -1.31 -6.06
C MET A 109 11.10 -0.36 -7.22
N SER A 110 10.67 0.90 -7.14
CA SER A 110 11.04 1.91 -8.13
C SER A 110 12.55 2.14 -8.22
N PHE A 111 13.26 2.12 -7.09
CA PHE A 111 14.73 2.14 -7.07
C PHE A 111 15.31 0.93 -7.81
N PHE A 112 14.87 -0.28 -7.50
CA PHE A 112 15.37 -1.50 -8.16
C PHE A 112 15.07 -1.52 -9.66
N LYS A 113 13.89 -1.04 -10.08
CA LYS A 113 13.56 -0.89 -11.50
C LYS A 113 14.55 0.02 -12.21
N ARG A 114 15.03 1.10 -11.58
CA ARG A 114 16.11 1.93 -12.15
C ARG A 114 17.42 1.17 -12.24
N ARG A 115 17.79 0.38 -11.22
CA ARG A 115 19.00 -0.46 -11.25
C ARG A 115 18.94 -1.55 -12.34
N MET A 116 17.76 -2.04 -12.68
CA MET A 116 17.52 -2.97 -13.80
C MET A 116 17.52 -2.28 -15.18
N GLY A 117 17.55 -0.95 -15.24
CA GLY A 117 17.55 -0.19 -16.50
C GLY A 117 16.16 0.08 -17.06
N LEU A 118 15.12 -0.26 -16.30
CA LEU A 118 13.74 0.03 -16.67
C LEU A 118 13.48 1.53 -16.53
N LYS A 119 12.94 2.15 -17.58
CA LYS A 119 12.51 3.56 -17.55
C LYS A 119 11.33 3.75 -16.59
N ARG A 120 11.06 5.01 -16.19
CA ARG A 120 9.85 5.34 -15.42
C ARG A 120 8.61 4.83 -16.18
N GLY A 121 7.70 4.17 -15.46
CA GLY A 121 6.46 3.65 -16.03
C GLY A 121 6.60 2.34 -16.81
N ALA A 122 7.82 1.81 -16.98
CA ALA A 122 7.98 0.48 -17.54
C ALA A 122 7.34 -0.56 -16.59
N PRO A 123 6.49 -1.46 -17.10
CA PRO A 123 5.80 -2.45 -16.27
C PRO A 123 6.79 -3.52 -15.80
N LEU A 124 6.59 -4.00 -14.58
CA LEU A 124 7.17 -5.23 -14.06
C LEU A 124 6.03 -6.05 -13.44
N PRO A 125 5.33 -6.86 -14.26
CA PRO A 125 4.13 -7.58 -13.84
C PRO A 125 4.37 -8.43 -12.59
N VAL A 126 3.32 -8.64 -11.79
CA VAL A 126 3.35 -9.29 -10.46
C VAL A 126 4.10 -8.46 -9.41
N VAL A 127 5.32 -8.03 -9.70
CA VAL A 127 6.15 -7.26 -8.76
C VAL A 127 5.52 -5.90 -8.47
N ASP A 128 5.09 -5.17 -9.49
CA ASP A 128 4.41 -3.86 -9.35
C ASP A 128 3.04 -3.95 -8.64
N GLN A 129 2.51 -5.15 -8.44
CA GLN A 129 1.25 -5.39 -7.72
C GLN A 129 1.48 -5.83 -6.28
N LEU A 130 2.67 -6.30 -5.94
CA LEU A 130 2.98 -6.88 -4.62
C LEU A 130 4.06 -6.10 -3.86
N ASP A 131 4.78 -5.19 -4.50
CA ASP A 131 5.86 -4.40 -3.89
C ASP A 131 5.40 -3.61 -2.65
N PHE A 132 4.28 -2.90 -2.75
CA PHE A 132 3.71 -2.15 -1.65
C PHE A 132 3.13 -3.07 -0.57
N VAL A 133 2.62 -4.25 -0.94
CA VAL A 133 2.15 -5.27 0.02
C VAL A 133 3.31 -5.73 0.87
N LEU A 134 4.43 -6.09 0.24
CA LEU A 134 5.63 -6.54 0.96
C LEU A 134 6.16 -5.45 1.89
N GLY A 135 6.19 -4.19 1.44
CA GLY A 135 6.55 -3.05 2.27
C GLY A 135 5.62 -2.88 3.47
N ALA A 136 4.30 -2.94 3.26
CA ALA A 136 3.32 -2.82 4.33
C ALA A 136 3.45 -3.95 5.36
N LEU A 137 3.57 -5.21 4.91
CA LEU A 137 3.73 -6.37 5.78
C LEU A 137 5.02 -6.28 6.61
N LEU A 138 6.14 -5.89 5.99
CA LEU A 138 7.41 -5.70 6.68
C LEU A 138 7.30 -4.67 7.81
N PHE A 139 6.77 -3.48 7.50
CA PHE A 139 6.68 -2.41 8.50
C PHE A 139 5.62 -2.70 9.58
N ALA A 140 4.54 -3.38 9.24
CA ALA A 140 3.56 -3.85 10.23
C ALA A 140 4.18 -4.86 11.19
N TYR A 141 4.96 -5.82 10.68
CA TYR A 141 5.70 -6.77 11.52
C TYR A 141 6.70 -6.05 12.43
N LEU A 142 7.46 -5.09 11.91
CA LEU A 142 8.40 -4.30 12.73
C LEU A 142 7.69 -3.44 13.79
N ALA A 143 6.50 -2.94 13.51
CA ALA A 143 5.73 -2.09 14.42
C ALA A 143 5.07 -2.87 15.57
N SER A 144 4.57 -4.07 15.30
CA SER A 144 3.93 -4.91 16.32
C SER A 144 4.03 -6.40 15.95
N PRO A 145 5.16 -7.06 16.23
CA PRO A 145 5.42 -8.43 15.77
C PRO A 145 4.39 -9.46 16.28
N TYR A 146 3.96 -9.32 17.53
CA TYR A 146 2.97 -10.21 18.15
C TYR A 146 1.61 -10.08 17.45
N TRP A 147 1.08 -8.86 17.38
CA TRP A 147 -0.18 -8.58 16.69
C TRP A 147 -0.12 -9.00 15.22
N PHE A 148 0.99 -8.70 14.54
CA PHE A 148 1.17 -9.10 13.14
C PHE A 148 1.06 -10.61 12.97
N SER A 149 1.72 -11.38 13.83
CA SER A 149 1.75 -12.84 13.76
C SER A 149 0.37 -13.46 14.05
N GLU A 150 -0.45 -12.82 14.88
CA GLU A 150 -1.84 -13.23 15.12
C GLU A 150 -2.76 -12.93 13.93
N GLN A 151 -2.64 -11.73 13.35
CA GLN A 151 -3.58 -11.26 12.32
C GLN A 151 -3.20 -11.73 10.90
N PHE A 152 -1.93 -11.69 10.54
CA PHE A 152 -1.42 -12.07 9.22
C PHE A 152 -1.02 -13.55 9.20
N THR A 153 -1.99 -14.42 9.49
CA THR A 153 -1.82 -15.87 9.35
C THR A 153 -1.49 -16.24 7.90
N PHE A 154 -0.92 -17.44 7.70
CA PHE A 154 -0.62 -17.96 6.36
C PHE A 154 -1.82 -17.85 5.40
N LYS A 155 -3.04 -18.14 5.87
CA LYS A 155 -4.26 -18.04 5.06
C LYS A 155 -4.58 -16.60 4.66
N ILE A 156 -4.43 -15.65 5.59
CA ILE A 156 -4.67 -14.23 5.31
C ILE A 156 -3.63 -13.70 4.31
N ILE A 157 -2.35 -14.01 4.50
CA ILE A 157 -1.29 -13.62 3.56
C ILE A 157 -1.56 -14.21 2.18
N LEU A 158 -1.88 -15.50 2.08
CA LEU A 158 -2.21 -16.14 0.81
C LEU A 158 -3.37 -15.45 0.10
N ILE A 159 -4.42 -15.10 0.85
CA ILE A 159 -5.54 -14.35 0.30
C ILE A 159 -5.08 -12.99 -0.19
N ILE A 160 -4.38 -12.19 0.61
CA ILE A 160 -3.83 -10.88 0.20
C ILE A 160 -3.09 -11.00 -1.14
N LEU A 161 -2.18 -11.97 -1.27
CA LEU A 161 -1.41 -12.20 -2.50
C LEU A 161 -2.28 -12.52 -3.73
N ILE A 162 -3.47 -13.11 -3.55
CA ILE A 162 -4.41 -13.41 -4.62
C ILE A 162 -5.31 -12.20 -4.93
N ILE A 163 -5.91 -11.56 -3.91
CA ILE A 163 -6.83 -10.43 -4.12
C ILE A 163 -6.12 -9.17 -4.55
N THR A 164 -4.86 -8.92 -4.16
CA THR A 164 -4.19 -7.67 -4.53
C THR A 164 -4.06 -7.52 -6.07
N PRO A 165 -3.51 -8.50 -6.83
CA PRO A 165 -3.54 -8.46 -8.29
C PRO A 165 -4.94 -8.23 -8.89
N LEU A 166 -5.97 -8.85 -8.32
CA LEU A 166 -7.35 -8.70 -8.78
C LEU A 166 -7.90 -7.30 -8.54
N LEU A 167 -7.62 -6.71 -7.36
CA LEU A 167 -7.99 -5.33 -7.05
C LEU A 167 -7.29 -4.34 -7.98
N HIS A 168 -6.02 -4.57 -8.32
CA HIS A 168 -5.30 -3.79 -9.33
C HIS A 168 -5.98 -3.86 -10.70
N LEU A 169 -6.36 -5.06 -11.15
CA LEU A 169 -7.07 -5.22 -12.41
C LEU A 169 -8.42 -4.48 -12.39
N VAL A 170 -9.22 -4.65 -11.33
CA VAL A 170 -10.51 -3.96 -11.19
C VAL A 170 -10.34 -2.44 -11.22
N THR A 171 -9.37 -1.90 -10.48
CA THR A 171 -9.12 -0.45 -10.47
C THR A 171 -8.62 0.07 -11.82
N ASN A 172 -7.81 -0.69 -12.56
CA ASN A 172 -7.40 -0.35 -13.92
C ASN A 172 -8.60 -0.37 -14.90
N ILE A 173 -9.47 -1.39 -14.82
CA ILE A 173 -10.70 -1.49 -15.62
C ILE A 173 -11.63 -0.30 -15.35
N ILE A 174 -11.88 0.03 -14.08
CA ILE A 174 -12.69 1.21 -13.71
C ILE A 174 -12.04 2.47 -14.28
N GLY A 175 -10.73 2.64 -14.08
CA GLY A 175 -9.93 3.75 -14.61
C GLY A 175 -10.04 3.89 -16.13
N TYR A 176 -10.13 2.78 -16.86
CA TYR A 176 -10.30 2.76 -18.30
C TYR A 176 -11.70 3.23 -18.70
N PHE A 177 -12.75 2.72 -18.05
CA PHE A 177 -14.13 3.13 -18.35
C PHE A 177 -14.43 4.60 -18.02
N ILE A 178 -13.75 5.18 -17.03
CA ILE A 178 -13.87 6.61 -16.70
C ILE A 178 -12.90 7.51 -17.50
N GLY A 179 -12.14 6.93 -18.44
CA GLY A 179 -11.23 7.67 -19.33
C GLY A 179 -9.92 8.14 -18.68
N VAL A 180 -9.61 7.70 -17.46
CA VAL A 180 -8.36 8.04 -16.74
C VAL A 180 -7.19 7.17 -17.20
N LYS A 181 -7.46 5.91 -17.56
CA LYS A 181 -6.47 4.95 -18.09
C LYS A 181 -6.69 4.71 -19.58
N LYS A 182 -5.59 4.52 -20.32
CA LYS A 182 -5.63 4.21 -21.75
C LYS A 182 -5.90 2.73 -22.03
N GLU A 183 -5.58 1.86 -21.07
CA GLU A 183 -5.67 0.41 -21.18
C GLU A 183 -6.32 -0.18 -19.91
N PRO A 184 -7.12 -1.25 -20.02
CA PRO A 184 -7.84 -1.85 -18.89
C PRO A 184 -7.01 -2.85 -18.05
N TRP A 185 -5.76 -3.14 -18.42
CA TRP A 185 -4.89 -4.09 -17.71
C TRP A 185 -3.79 -3.41 -16.89
#